data_AF-A0A5S5D8S1-F1
#
_entry.id   AF-A0A5S5D8S1-F1
#
_cell.length_a   1.000
_cell.length_b   1.000
_cell.length_c   1.000
_cell.angle_alpha   90.00
_cell.angle_beta   90.00
_cell.angle_gamma   90.00
#
_symmetry.space_group_name_H-M   'P 1'
#
loop_
_entity.id
_entity.type
_entity.pdbx_description
1 polymer ?
#
loop_
_entity_poly.entity_id
_entity_poly.type
_entity_poly.pdbx_seq_one_letter_code
_entity_poly.pdbx_strand_id
1 'polypeptide(L)' 'MLVTVLTIISVAAILAIFNMDSPKKAVLFLLLVFAINGFVMLCIYYPGYTAALVAALIFAGISFGRSR' A
#
# COMPACT_ATOMS: atom_id res chain seq x y z
N MET A 1 7.49 -3.89 13.82
CA MET A 1 7.54 -4.89 12.72
C MET A 1 6.59 -4.54 11.57
N LEU A 2 5.29 -4.34 11.80
CA LEU A 2 4.31 -4.03 10.73
C LEU A 2 4.73 -2.84 9.84
N VAL A 3 5.05 -1.69 10.44
CA VAL A 3 5.48 -0.48 9.71
C VAL A 3 6.69 -0.77 8.83
N THR A 4 7.70 -1.45 9.38
CA THR A 4 8.93 -1.82 8.65
C THR A 4 8.64 -2.69 7.43
N VAL A 5 7.75 -3.68 7.55
CA VAL A 5 7.35 -4.55 6.43
C VAL A 5 6.64 -3.73 5.34
N LEU A 6 5.74 -2.83 5.73
CA LEU A 6 5.02 -1.96 4.80
C LEU A 6 5.96 -1.00 4.06
N THR A 7 6.96 -0.44 4.74
CA THR A 7 8.00 0.39 4.10
C THR A 7 8.80 -0.41 3.08
N ILE A 8 9.19 -1.65 3.37
CA ILE A 8 9.91 -2.52 2.42
C ILE A 8 9.06 -2.81 1.18
N ILE A 9 7.78 -3.15 1.37
CA ILE A 9 6.84 -3.37 0.26
C ILE A 9 6.71 -2.12 -0.60
N SER A 10 6.62 -0.93 0.02
CA SER A 10 6.57 0.34 -0.70
C SER A 10 7.82 0.57 -1.55
N VAL A 11 9.01 0.29 -1.02
CA VAL A 11 10.27 0.43 -1.78
C VAL A 11 10.32 -0.53 -2.96
N ALA A 12 9.92 -1.80 -2.75
CA ALA A 12 9.85 -2.78 -3.82
C ALA A 12 8.84 -2.39 -4.91
N ALA A 13 7.69 -1.83 -4.53
CA ALA A 13 6.69 -1.33 -5.47
C ALA A 13 7.21 -0.15 -6.28
N ILE A 14 7.98 0.78 -5.69
CA ILE A 14 8.62 1.89 -6.41
C ILE A 14 9.63 1.35 -7.44
N LEU A 15 10.47 0.39 -7.06
CA LEU A 15 11.40 -0.26 -8.00
C LEU A 15 10.69 -0.99 -9.14
N ALA A 16 9.52 -1.59 -8.86
CA ALA A 16 8.71 -2.22 -9.88
C ALA A 16 8.13 -1.21 -10.87
N ILE A 17 7.71 0.00 -10.43
CA ILE A 17 7.18 1.07 -11.29
C ILE A 17 8.20 1.46 -12.36
N PHE A 18 9.48 1.63 -11.99
CA PHE A 18 10.54 2.01 -12.93
C PHE A 18 10.83 0.95 -14.00
N ASN A 19 10.46 -0.31 -13.76
CA ASN A 19 10.65 -1.43 -14.68
C ASN A 19 9.36 -1.83 -15.43
N MET A 20 8.29 -1.03 -15.36
CA MET A 20 7.03 -1.33 -16.04
C MET A 20 6.92 -0.65 -17.41
N ASP A 21 6.70 -1.46 -18.45
CA ASP A 21 6.44 -0.97 -19.82
C ASP A 21 5.05 -0.34 -19.99
N SER A 22 4.10 -0.67 -19.09
CA SER A 22 2.72 -0.21 -19.19
C SER A 22 2.46 0.97 -18.23
N PRO A 23 2.16 2.18 -18.75
CA PRO A 23 1.91 3.35 -17.90
C PRO A 23 0.67 3.16 -17.01
N LYS A 24 -0.33 2.39 -17.47
CA LYS A 24 -1.52 2.07 -16.67
C LYS A 24 -1.17 1.25 -15.42
N LYS A 25 -0.26 0.27 -15.55
CA LYS A 25 0.21 -0.55 -14.42
C LYS A 25 1.08 0.26 -13.47
N ALA A 26 1.95 1.12 -14.02
CA ALA A 26 2.77 2.04 -13.24
C ALA A 26 1.91 2.97 -12.35
N VAL A 27 0.83 3.54 -12.90
CA VAL A 27 -0.11 4.39 -12.13
C VAL A 27 -0.82 3.61 -11.03
N LEU A 28 -1.24 2.37 -11.29
CA LEU A 28 -1.85 1.50 -10.28
C LEU A 28 -0.89 1.19 -9.12
N PHE A 29 0.38 0.89 -9.45
CA PHE A 29 1.41 0.67 -8.42
C PHE A 29 1.76 1.96 -7.66
N LEU A 30 1.75 3.11 -8.33
CA LEU A 30 1.94 4.41 -7.68
C LEU A 30 0.83 4.69 -6.65
N LEU A 31 -0.43 4.43 -7.02
CA LEU A 31 -1.57 4.56 -6.10
C LEU A 31 -1.45 3.61 -4.90
N LEU A 32 -0.98 2.39 -5.14
CA LEU A 32 -0.72 1.42 -4.07
C LEU A 32 0.36 1.92 -3.10
N VAL A 33 1.46 2.48 -3.63
CA VAL A 33 2.54 3.09 -2.83
C VAL A 33 2.00 4.23 -1.96
N PHE A 34 1.18 5.11 -2.52
CA PHE A 34 0.56 6.20 -1.75
C PHE A 34 -0.36 5.68 -0.64
N ALA A 35 -1.18 4.67 -0.93
CA ALA A 35 -2.06 4.06 0.07
C ALA A 35 -1.27 3.44 1.24
N ILE A 36 -0.19 2.71 0.94
CA ILE A 36 0.68 2.09 1.95
C ILE A 36 1.40 3.16 2.79
N ASN A 37 1.93 4.22 2.17
CA ASN A 37 2.60 5.29 2.92
C ASN A 37 1.64 6.10 3.79
N GLY A 38 0.44 6.42 3.27
CA GLY A 38 -0.61 7.07 4.05
C GLY A 38 -1.02 6.21 5.25
N PHE A 39 -1.12 4.90 5.06
CA PHE A 39 -1.38 3.94 6.12
C PHE A 39 -0.28 3.90 7.18
N VAL A 40 0.99 3.86 6.75
CA VAL A 40 2.15 3.90 7.65
C VAL A 40 2.14 5.17 8.49
N MET A 41 1.87 6.32 7.87
CA MET A 41 1.75 7.59 8.57
C MET A 41 0.64 7.53 9.63
N LEU A 42 -0.55 7.04 9.28
CA LEU A 42 -1.65 6.90 10.24
C LEU A 42 -1.32 5.95 11.39
N CYS A 43 -0.58 4.86 11.14
CA CYS A 43 -0.13 3.95 12.21
C CYS A 43 0.86 4.60 13.18
N ILE A 44 1.72 5.50 12.69
CA ILE A 44 2.71 6.21 13.51
C ILE A 44 2.03 7.27 14.36
N TYR A 45 1.16 8.09 13.77
CA TYR A 45 0.52 9.22 14.46
C TYR A 45 -0.72 8.84 15.28
N TYR A 46 -1.41 7.75 14.92
CA TYR A 46 -2.64 7.30 15.57
C TYR A 46 -2.62 5.79 15.90
N PRO A 47 -1.71 5.35 16.79
CA PRO A 47 -1.51 3.91 17.07
C PRO A 47 -2.74 3.22 17.69
N GLY A 48 -3.66 3.96 18.31
CA GLY A 48 -4.91 3.39 18.84
C GLY A 48 -5.86 2.85 17.77
N TYR A 49 -5.74 3.30 16.53
CA TYR A 49 -6.62 2.91 15.42
C TYR A 49 -5.99 1.91 14.46
N THR A 50 -4.78 1.42 14.77
CA THR A 50 -3.99 0.54 13.90
C THR A 50 -4.79 -0.68 13.42
N ALA A 51 -5.55 -1.33 14.30
CA ALA A 51 -6.33 -2.52 13.93
C ALA A 51 -7.49 -2.21 12.95
N ALA A 52 -8.21 -1.10 13.16
CA ALA A 52 -9.28 -0.66 12.28
C ALA A 52 -8.74 -0.25 10.90
N LEU A 53 -7.59 0.42 10.89
CA LEU A 53 -6.88 0.75 9.66
C LEU A 53 -6.46 -0.54 8.93
N VAL A 54 -5.80 -1.50 9.61
CA VAL A 54 -5.35 -2.77 8.98
C VAL A 54 -6.54 -3.49 8.34
N ALA A 55 -7.67 -3.56 9.04
CA ALA A 55 -8.89 -4.17 8.53
C ALA A 55 -9.38 -3.47 7.25
N ALA A 56 -9.43 -2.13 7.23
CA ALA A 56 -9.80 -1.36 6.05
C ALA A 56 -8.89 -1.64 4.84
N LEU A 57 -7.58 -1.79 5.08
CA LEU A 57 -6.61 -2.11 4.04
C LEU A 57 -6.81 -3.51 3.45
N ILE A 58 -7.15 -4.50 4.29
CA ILE A 58 -7.48 -5.86 3.86
C ILE A 58 -8.78 -5.86 3.03
N PHE A 59 -9.83 -5.16 3.48
CA PHE A 59 -11.09 -5.05 2.72
C PHE A 59 -10.91 -4.35 1.36
N ALA A 60 -10.09 -3.28 1.32
CA ALA A 60 -9.75 -2.60 0.08
C ALA A 60 -8.93 -3.49 -0.85
N GLY A 61 -7.93 -4.20 -0.32
CA GLY A 61 -7.10 -5.14 -1.08
C GLY A 61 -7.89 -6.33 -1.64
N ILE A 62 -8.83 -6.88 -0.87
CA ILE A 62 -9.74 -7.93 -1.34
C ILE A 62 -10.60 -7.41 -2.50
N SER A 63 -11.15 -6.19 -2.40
CA SER A 63 -11.95 -5.60 -3.49
C SER A 63 -11.13 -5.36 -4.76
N PHE A 64 -9.87 -4.91 -4.61
CA PHE A 64 -8.96 -4.72 -5.73
C PHE A 64 -8.59 -6.06 -6.42
N GLY A 65 -8.37 -7.12 -5.64
CA GLY A 65 -8.07 -8.46 -6.18
C GLY A 65 -9.25 -9.13 -6.87
N ARG A 66 -10.47 -8.73 -6.51
CA ARG A 66 -11.73 -9.24 -7.09
C ARG A 66 -12.15 -8.52 -8.37
N SER A 67 -11.52 -7.39 -8.70
CA SER A 67 -11.68 -6.69 -9.98
C SER A 67 -10.68 -7.19 -11.04
N ARG A 68 -10.33 -8.48 -10.99
CA ARG A 68 -9.81 -9.24 -12.13
C ARG A 68 -10.96 -9.96 -12.82
#